data_AF-A0A945MQS8-F1
#
_entry.id   AF-A0A945MQS8-F1
#
_cell.length_a   1.000
_cell.length_b   1.000
_cell.length_c   1.000
_cell.angle_alpha   90.00
_cell.angle_beta   90.00
_cell.angle_gamma   90.00
#
_symmetry.space_group_name_H-M   'P 1'
#
loop_
_entity.id
_entity.type
_entity.pdbx_description
1 polymer ?
#
loop_
_entity_poly.entity_id
_entity_poly.type
_entity_poly.pdbx_seq_one_letter_code
_entity_poly.pdbx_strand_id
1 'polypeptide(L)'
;MQHEYSVHIYWDEAENIFVATVPELVECTASGATHEEALTAVHEAIEDWIASAKSARHPIPAPQGDPTKKVVAKGRGGRRQERNEQRRQERERGRHERRQSS
;
A
#
# COMPACT_ATOMS: atom_id res chain seq x y z
N MET A 1 -8.84 11.30 -4.48
CA MET A 1 -7.62 10.45 -4.43
C MET A 1 -7.90 9.45 -3.33
N GLN A 2 -7.89 8.14 -3.57
CA GLN A 2 -8.23 7.19 -2.51
C GLN A 2 -7.09 7.15 -1.48
N HIS A 3 -7.40 7.55 -0.25
CA HIS A 3 -6.49 7.52 0.86
C HIS A 3 -6.74 6.24 1.68
N GLU A 4 -5.72 5.40 1.82
CA GLU A 4 -5.82 4.08 2.45
C GLU A 4 -5.72 4.15 3.98
N TYR A 5 -6.59 4.91 4.65
CA TYR A 5 -6.62 4.94 6.13
C TYR A 5 -7.45 3.80 6.71
N SER A 6 -7.08 3.34 7.90
CA SER A 6 -7.88 2.36 8.64
C SER A 6 -9.11 3.03 9.25
N VAL A 7 -10.29 2.47 8.99
CA VAL A 7 -11.57 2.94 9.56
C VAL A 7 -12.09 1.92 10.55
N HIS A 8 -12.37 2.35 11.77
CA HIS A 8 -13.05 1.55 12.79
C HIS A 8 -14.52 1.95 12.86
N ILE A 9 -15.41 1.03 12.49
CA ILE A 9 -16.86 1.22 12.60
C ILE A 9 -17.40 0.41 13.77
N TYR A 10 -18.15 1.06 14.64
CA TYR A 10 -18.86 0.43 15.76
C TYR A 10 -20.28 0.96 15.87
N TRP A 11 -21.12 0.19 16.56
CA TRP A 11 -22.49 0.57 16.85
C TRP A 11 -22.57 1.37 18.15
N ASP A 12 -23.25 2.50 18.11
CA ASP A 12 -23.57 3.31 19.28
C ASP A 12 -25.01 3.02 19.71
N GLU A 13 -25.17 2.38 20.86
CA GLU A 13 -26.49 2.03 21.40
C GLU A 13 -27.27 3.23 21.95
N ALA A 14 -26.60 4.32 22.32
CA ALA A 14 -27.25 5.51 22.87
C ALA A 14 -27.98 6.29 21.78
N GLU A 15 -27.34 6.46 20.63
CA GLU A 15 -27.87 7.21 19.50
C GLU A 15 -28.46 6.30 18.39
N ASN A 16 -28.28 4.97 18.50
CA ASN A 16 -28.80 3.98 17.55
C ASN A 16 -28.24 4.22 16.13
N ILE A 17 -26.93 4.48 16.05
CA ILE A 17 -26.21 4.81 14.82
C ILE A 17 -24.87 4.06 14.74
N PHE A 18 -24.36 3.92 13.52
CA PHE A 18 -22.99 3.49 13.29
C PHE A 18 -22.05 4.68 13.35
N VAL A 19 -20.98 4.55 14.12
CA VAL A 19 -19.93 5.56 14.24
C VAL A 19 -18.65 5.00 13.63
N ALA A 20 -18.09 5.75 12.68
CA ALA A 20 -16.87 5.45 11.96
C ALA A 20 -15.76 6.42 12.40
N THR A 21 -14.65 5.88 12.90
CA THR A 21 -13.51 6.65 13.42
C THR A 21 -12.23 6.29 12.69
N VAL A 22 -11.35 7.28 12.47
CA VAL A 22 -10.02 7.07 11.90
C VAL A 22 -8.98 7.37 12.98
N PRO A 23 -8.39 6.36 13.63
CA PRO A 23 -7.48 6.57 14.77
C PRO A 23 -6.23 7.37 14.41
N GLU A 24 -5.89 7.42 13.13
CA GLU A 24 -4.71 8.09 12.59
C GLU A 24 -4.92 9.59 12.35
N LEU A 25 -6.16 9.99 12.11
CA LEU A 25 -6.57 11.37 11.89
C LEU A 25 -7.35 11.82 13.11
N VAL A 26 -6.63 12.41 14.06
CA VAL A 26 -7.22 12.96 15.28
C VAL A 26 -8.35 13.91 14.85
N GLU A 27 -9.57 13.66 15.37
CA GLU A 27 -10.83 14.37 15.06
C GLU A 27 -11.56 13.96 13.77
N CYS A 28 -11.08 12.97 13.01
CA CYS A 28 -11.82 12.45 11.86
C CYS A 28 -12.76 11.32 12.30
N THR A 29 -14.02 11.69 12.55
CA THR A 29 -15.12 10.78 12.92
C THR A 29 -16.36 11.14 12.13
N ALA A 30 -17.11 10.14 11.69
CA ALA A 30 -18.39 10.31 11.02
C ALA A 30 -19.40 9.29 11.55
N SER A 31 -20.67 9.51 11.26
CA SER A 31 -21.75 8.62 11.70
C SER A 31 -22.80 8.45 10.61
N GLY A 32 -23.52 7.33 10.65
CA GLY A 32 -24.61 7.03 9.73
C GLY A 32 -25.61 6.06 10.34
N ALA A 33 -26.82 5.97 9.78
CA ALA A 33 -27.82 5.01 10.23
C ALA A 33 -27.44 3.57 9.83
N THR A 34 -26.57 3.43 8.83
CA THR A 34 -26.03 2.16 8.34
C THR A 34 -24.50 2.17 8.29
N HIS A 35 -23.90 0.98 8.23
CA HIS A 35 -22.45 0.83 8.03
C HIS A 35 -21.95 1.55 6.77
N GLU A 36 -22.70 1.46 5.67
CA GLU A 36 -22.34 2.07 4.39
C GLU A 36 -22.39 3.60 4.44
N GLU A 37 -23.42 4.17 5.10
CA GLU A 37 -23.51 5.61 5.32
C GLU A 37 -22.37 6.12 6.19
N ALA A 38 -22.09 5.44 7.31
CA ALA A 38 -20.98 5.81 8.19
C ALA A 38 -19.64 5.75 7.46
N LEU A 39 -19.43 4.73 6.61
CA LEU A 39 -18.23 4.60 5.79
C LEU A 39 -18.14 5.69 4.70
N THR A 40 -19.25 6.02 4.05
CA THR A 40 -19.28 7.09 3.04
C THR A 40 -18.96 8.43 3.68
N ALA A 41 -19.61 8.74 4.80
CA ALA A 41 -19.40 9.99 5.52
C ALA A 41 -17.97 10.12 6.07
N VAL A 42 -17.34 9.03 6.52
CA VAL A 42 -15.94 9.11 6.98
C VAL A 42 -14.97 9.32 5.81
N HIS A 43 -15.26 8.77 4.64
CA HIS A 43 -14.44 9.03 3.44
C HIS A 43 -14.47 10.50 3.04
N GLU A 44 -15.64 11.14 3.07
CA GLU A 44 -15.76 12.58 2.85
C GLU A 44 -15.00 13.38 3.91
N ALA A 45 -15.16 13.03 5.19
CA ALA A 45 -14.45 13.68 6.29
C ALA A 45 -12.92 13.57 6.18
N ILE A 46 -12.40 12.45 5.67
CA ILE A 46 -10.97 12.26 5.39
C ILE A 46 -10.50 13.23 4.31
N GLU A 47 -11.25 13.37 3.22
CA GLU A 47 -10.89 14.28 2.12
C GLU A 47 -10.85 15.74 2.59
N ASP A 48 -11.87 16.15 3.36
CA ASP A 48 -11.97 17.49 3.94
C ASP A 48 -10.86 17.77 4.96
N TRP A 49 -10.55 16.79 5.81
CA TRP A 49 -9.45 16.90 6.77
C TRP A 49 -8.12 17.10 6.05
N ILE A 50 -7.85 16.32 4.99
CA ILE A 50 -6.62 16.42 4.21
C ILE A 50 -6.52 17.75 3.48
N ALA A 51 -7.63 18.23 2.89
CA ALA A 51 -7.68 19.53 2.24
C ALA A 51 -7.35 20.65 3.24
N SER A 52 -7.93 20.58 4.44
CA SER A 52 -7.68 21.51 5.54
C SER A 52 -6.22 21.47 6.01
N ALA A 53 -5.66 20.27 6.23
CA ALA A 53 -4.27 20.08 6.63
C ALA A 53 -3.28 20.63 5.59
N LYS A 54 -3.56 20.45 4.29
CA LYS A 54 -2.76 21.05 3.20
C LYS A 54 -2.76 22.57 3.26
N SER A 55 -3.94 23.17 3.47
CA SER A 55 -4.08 24.63 3.58
C SER A 55 -3.36 25.18 4.81
N ALA A 56 -3.48 24.50 5.94
CA ALA A 56 -2.81 24.82 7.19
C ALA A 56 -1.29 24.52 7.19
N ARG A 57 -0.75 23.87 6.15
CA ARG A 57 0.61 23.31 6.10
C ARG A 57 0.93 22.39 7.28
N HIS A 58 -0.09 21.73 7.82
CA HIS A 58 0.09 20.70 8.83
C HIS A 58 0.61 19.42 8.19
N PRO A 59 1.50 18.68 8.88
CA PRO A 59 1.96 17.38 8.40
C PRO A 59 0.77 16.41 8.38
N ILE A 60 0.51 15.82 7.20
CA ILE A 60 -0.50 14.78 7.05
C ILE A 60 0.14 13.45 7.46
N PRO A 61 -0.41 12.76 8.48
CA PRO A 61 0.11 11.45 8.87
C PRO A 61 -0.09 10.45 7.73
N ALA A 62 0.90 9.61 7.50
CA ALA A 62 0.78 8.54 6.52
C ALA A 62 -0.13 7.44 7.08
N PRO A 63 -0.96 6.81 6.23
CA PRO A 63 -1.75 5.67 6.65
C PRO A 63 -0.86 4.55 7.21
N GLN A 64 -1.21 4.07 8.40
CA GLN A 64 -0.73 2.85 9.02
C GLN A 64 -1.32 1.72 8.19
N GLY A 65 -0.69 1.47 7.05
CA GLY A 65 -1.03 0.36 6.18
C GLY A 65 -1.11 -0.94 6.99
N ASP A 66 -1.96 -1.86 6.52
CA ASP A 66 -2.28 -3.13 7.17
C ASP A 66 -1.07 -3.74 7.93
N PRO A 67 -1.13 -3.86 9.27
CA PRO A 67 -0.01 -4.39 10.06
C PRO A 67 0.34 -5.85 9.69
N THR A 68 -0.52 -6.54 8.93
CA THR A 68 -0.28 -7.89 8.41
C THR A 68 0.49 -7.91 7.07
N LYS A 69 0.56 -6.78 6.34
CA LYS A 69 1.42 -6.68 5.15
C LYS A 69 2.89 -6.61 5.59
N LYS A 70 3.53 -7.78 5.73
CA LYS A 70 4.99 -7.85 5.68
C LYS A 70 5.43 -7.23 4.35
N VAL A 71 6.13 -6.09 4.42
CA VAL A 71 6.77 -5.46 3.27
C VAL A 71 7.60 -6.53 2.57
N VAL A 72 7.14 -6.99 1.41
CA VAL A 72 7.89 -7.92 0.58
C VAL A 72 9.09 -7.12 0.07
N ALA A 73 10.22 -7.25 0.77
CA ALA A 73 11.48 -6.68 0.32
C ALA A 73 11.74 -7.20 -1.08
N LYS A 74 11.71 -6.31 -2.08
CA LYS A 74 12.02 -6.62 -3.48
C LYS A 74 13.46 -7.12 -3.52
N GLY A 75 13.63 -8.44 -3.49
CA GLY A 75 14.93 -9.09 -3.46
C GLY A 75 15.74 -8.69 -4.70
N ARG A 76 16.98 -8.23 -4.48
CA ARG A 76 17.98 -7.96 -5.53
C ARG A 76 18.42 -9.29 -6.18
N GLY A 77 17.60 -9.84 -7.06
CA GLY A 77 17.79 -11.17 -7.67
C GLY A 77 18.47 -11.21 -9.05
N GLY A 78 18.87 -10.08 -9.64
CA GLY A 78 19.26 -10.05 -11.06
C GLY A 78 20.66 -10.61 -11.39
N ARG A 79 21.60 -10.67 -10.45
CA ARG A 79 23.03 -10.87 -10.78
C ARG A 79 23.48 -12.32 -11.03
N ARG A 80 22.64 -13.31 -10.77
CA ARG A 80 23.01 -14.74 -10.87
C ARG A 80 22.69 -15.36 -12.24
N GLN A 81 21.72 -14.82 -12.96
CA GLN A 81 21.28 -15.34 -14.27
C GLN A 81 22.30 -15.03 -15.37
N GLU A 82 22.77 -13.78 -15.48
CA GLU A 82 23.77 -13.38 -16.49
C GLU A 82 25.06 -14.20 -16.43
N ARG A 83 25.54 -14.51 -15.21
CA ARG A 83 26.79 -15.25 -15.02
C ARG A 83 26.67 -16.72 -15.48
N ASN A 84 25.49 -17.33 -15.35
CA ASN A 84 25.27 -18.69 -15.82
C ASN A 84 25.12 -18.74 -17.35
N GLU A 85 24.52 -17.72 -17.95
CA GLU A 85 24.33 -17.63 -19.41
C GLU A 85 25.66 -17.40 -20.14
N GLN A 86 26.51 -16.50 -19.62
CA GLN A 86 27.87 -16.31 -20.14
C GLN A 86 28.69 -17.61 -20.11
N ARG A 87 28.60 -18.34 -18.99
CA ARG A 87 29.33 -19.62 -18.83
C ARG A 87 28.81 -20.72 -19.76
N ARG A 88 27.56 -20.64 -20.23
CA ARG A 88 26.98 -21.55 -21.22
C ARG A 88 27.42 -21.18 -22.64
N GLN A 89 27.38 -19.89 -22.99
CA GLN A 89 27.84 -19.40 -24.30
C GLN A 89 29.32 -19.71 -24.54
N GLU A 90 30.17 -19.58 -23.52
CA GLU A 90 31.60 -19.87 -23.63
C GLU A 90 31.87 -21.37 -23.89
N ARG A 91 31.08 -22.26 -23.28
CA ARG A 91 31.15 -23.72 -23.54
C ARG A 91 30.70 -24.07 -24.95
N GLU A 92 29.65 -23.42 -25.45
CA GLU A 92 29.14 -23.65 -26.81
C GLU A 92 30.12 -23.14 -27.87
N ARG A 93 30.71 -21.95 -27.66
CA ARG A 93 31.74 -21.39 -28.54
C ARG A 93 32.97 -22.30 -28.66
N GLY A 94 33.48 -22.80 -27.53
CA GLY A 94 34.64 -23.71 -27.54
C GLY A 94 34.38 -25.05 -28.25
N ARG A 95 33.11 -25.47 -28.40
CA ARG A 95 32.74 -26.66 -29.17
C ARG A 95 32.66 -26.38 -30.67
N HIS A 96 32.25 -25.17 -31.05
CA HIS A 96 32.22 -24.71 -32.44
C HIS A 96 33.64 -24.49 -33.00
N GLU A 97 34.54 -23.86 -32.23
CA GLU A 97 35.93 -23.63 -32.66
C GLU A 97 36.68 -24.96 -32.91
N ARG A 98 36.47 -25.99 -32.08
CA ARG A 98 37.04 -27.32 -32.31
C ARG A 98 36.52 -28.04 -33.55
N ARG A 99 35.32 -27.67 -34.04
CA ARG A 99 34.74 -28.23 -35.27
C ARG A 99 35.19 -27.51 -36.53
N GLN A 100 35.65 -26.26 -36.43
CA GLN A 100 36.12 -25.47 -37.58
C GLN A 100 37.62 -25.58 -37.84
N SER A 101 38.41 -26.12 -36.90
CA SER A 101 39.84 -26.39 -37.06
C SER A 101 40.18 -27.86 -37.41
N SER A 102 39.19 -28.65 -37.87
CA SER A 102 39.37 -30.02 -38.32
C SER A 102 39.01 -30.19 -39.79
#